data_AF-A0A1B4WK63-F1
#
_entry.id   AF-A0A1B4WK63-F1
#
_cell.length_a   1.000
_cell.length_b   1.000
_cell.length_c   1.000
_cell.angle_alpha   90.00
_cell.angle_beta   90.00
_cell.angle_gamma   90.00
#
_symmetry.space_group_name_H-M   'P 1'
#
loop_
_entity.id
_entity.type
_entity.pdbx_description
1 polymer ?
#
loop_
_entity_poly.entity_id
_entity_poly.type
_entity_poly.pdbx_seq_one_letter_code
_entity_poly.pdbx_strand_id
1 'polypeptide(L)'
;MADFNRSELDSPLFGSRKRFKFDDDTIGAYAEKVARFFGTGQYLFWQTIFVVVWIFLNIGGWAWSWDPYPFILLNLAFSTQAAYAAPLILLAQNRQEDRDKHTILADRRRAEETKADTEFLARELAGVRLALGDTVTRDYLRHELEDLRGLLDRIEAKLDDEAASRIADRHEQHGSGPQDLSDPTQGDVADEF
;
A
#
# COMPACT_ATOMS: atom_id res chain seq x y z
N MET A 1 57.03 -35.02 10.16
CA MET A 1 56.18 -33.93 9.65
C MET A 1 55.31 -34.52 8.55
N ALA A 2 54.04 -34.75 8.83
CA ALA A 2 53.08 -35.28 7.86
C ALA A 2 52.33 -34.09 7.29
N ASP A 3 52.63 -33.70 6.04
CA ASP A 3 51.87 -32.68 5.33
C ASP A 3 50.60 -33.29 4.75
N PHE A 4 49.47 -32.80 5.24
CA PHE A 4 48.15 -33.08 4.74
C PHE A 4 47.89 -32.25 3.48
N ASN A 5 48.02 -32.87 2.31
CA ASN A 5 47.45 -32.31 1.09
C ASN A 5 46.25 -33.17 0.64
N ARG A 6 45.09 -32.90 1.26
CA ARG A 6 43.80 -33.48 0.90
C ARG A 6 42.81 -32.33 0.72
N SER A 7 42.72 -31.74 -0.46
CA SER A 7 41.60 -30.84 -0.81
C SER A 7 41.30 -30.64 -2.30
N GLU A 8 41.99 -31.31 -3.25
CA GLU A 8 41.78 -31.05 -4.69
C GLU A 8 41.08 -32.18 -5.46
N LEU A 9 40.08 -32.83 -4.87
CA LEU A 9 39.38 -33.96 -5.52
C LEU A 9 37.86 -33.90 -5.37
N ASP A 10 37.27 -32.72 -5.61
CA ASP A 10 35.82 -32.63 -5.78
C ASP A 10 35.41 -31.53 -6.76
N SER A 11 35.77 -31.72 -8.03
CA SER A 11 35.14 -30.99 -9.14
C SER A 11 34.42 -32.03 -10.01
N PRO A 12 33.09 -32.17 -9.92
CA PRO A 12 32.37 -33.07 -10.81
C PRO A 12 32.54 -32.52 -12.23
N LEU A 13 33.23 -33.30 -13.08
CA LEU A 13 33.29 -33.12 -14.53
C LEU A 13 31.89 -33.32 -15.09
N PHE A 14 31.06 -32.28 -14.99
CA PHE A 14 29.81 -32.19 -15.72
C PHE A 14 30.16 -32.08 -17.20
N GLY A 15 30.12 -33.22 -17.89
CA GLY A 15 30.20 -33.29 -19.33
C GLY A 15 29.25 -32.25 -19.91
N SER A 16 29.82 -31.31 -20.66
CA SER A 16 29.11 -30.26 -21.38
C SER A 16 28.16 -30.91 -22.39
N ARG A 17 26.97 -31.28 -21.90
CA ARG A 17 25.85 -31.73 -22.72
C ARG A 17 25.50 -30.51 -23.58
N LYS A 18 25.94 -30.54 -24.85
CA LYS A 18 25.69 -29.50 -25.86
C LYS A 18 24.18 -29.26 -25.90
N ARG A 19 23.70 -28.29 -25.13
CA ARG A 19 22.31 -27.85 -25.20
C ARG A 19 22.23 -27.10 -26.51
N PHE A 20 21.56 -27.69 -27.50
CA PHE A 20 21.10 -26.95 -28.65
C PHE A 20 20.24 -25.82 -28.11
N LYS A 21 20.83 -24.63 -27.96
CA LYS A 21 20.10 -23.39 -27.72
C LYS A 21 19.40 -23.11 -29.03
N PHE A 22 18.23 -23.70 -29.22
CA PHE A 22 17.26 -23.16 -30.16
C PHE A 22 17.05 -21.71 -29.77
N ASP A 23 17.15 -20.82 -30.75
CA ASP A 23 17.09 -19.39 -30.56
C ASP A 23 15.69 -19.03 -30.02
N ASP A 24 15.62 -18.82 -28.71
CA ASP A 24 14.36 -18.68 -27.97
C ASP A 24 13.65 -17.37 -28.32
N ASP A 25 14.39 -16.40 -28.85
CA ASP A 25 13.89 -15.09 -29.26
C ASP A 25 13.09 -15.17 -30.57
N THR A 26 13.61 -15.86 -31.59
CA THR A 26 12.88 -16.03 -32.86
C THR A 26 11.60 -16.84 -32.66
N ILE A 27 11.65 -17.95 -31.93
CA ILE A 27 10.48 -18.77 -31.60
C ILE A 27 9.46 -17.96 -30.78
N GLY A 28 9.93 -17.08 -29.90
CA GLY A 28 9.09 -16.21 -29.08
C GLY A 28 8.27 -15.23 -29.92
N ALA A 29 8.90 -14.59 -30.90
CA ALA A 29 8.23 -13.68 -31.83
C ALA A 29 7.17 -14.40 -32.69
N TYR A 30 7.46 -15.62 -33.16
CA TYR A 30 6.48 -16.44 -33.89
C TYR A 30 5.30 -16.84 -33.00
N ALA A 31 5.57 -17.30 -31.77
CA ALA A 31 4.54 -17.69 -30.83
C ALA A 31 3.61 -16.52 -30.47
N GLU A 32 4.14 -15.31 -30.28
CA GLU A 32 3.33 -14.12 -30.00
C GLU A 32 2.44 -13.73 -31.19
N LYS A 33 2.95 -13.85 -32.42
CA LYS A 33 2.17 -13.63 -33.64
C LYS A 33 1.05 -14.67 -33.79
N VAL A 34 1.35 -15.93 -33.50
CA VAL A 34 0.39 -17.05 -33.52
C VAL A 34 -0.67 -16.87 -32.43
N ALA A 35 -0.29 -16.47 -31.22
CA ALA A 35 -1.22 -16.20 -30.12
C ALA A 35 -2.20 -15.06 -30.45
N ARG A 36 -1.70 -13.95 -31.03
CA ARG A 36 -2.56 -12.86 -31.51
C ARG A 36 -3.49 -13.29 -32.65
N PHE A 37 -3.02 -14.20 -33.51
CA PHE A 37 -3.80 -14.71 -34.63
C PHE A 37 -4.93 -15.65 -34.18
N PHE A 38 -4.68 -16.57 -33.24
CA PHE A 38 -5.71 -17.44 -32.68
C PHE A 38 -6.66 -16.72 -31.70
N GLY A 39 -6.19 -15.68 -31.01
CA GLY A 39 -7.02 -14.86 -30.11
C GLY A 39 -7.99 -13.93 -30.85
N THR A 40 -7.77 -13.67 -32.13
CA THR A 40 -8.66 -12.86 -32.97
C THR A 40 -9.61 -13.79 -33.72
N GLY A 41 -10.92 -13.52 -33.71
CA GLY A 41 -11.94 -14.33 -34.41
C GLY A 41 -11.74 -14.47 -35.94
N GLN A 42 -10.73 -13.79 -36.49
CA GLN A 42 -10.29 -13.86 -37.87
C GLN A 42 -9.82 -15.27 -38.30
N TYR A 43 -9.22 -16.05 -37.40
CA TYR A 43 -8.83 -17.44 -37.73
C TYR A 43 -10.05 -18.30 -38.05
N LEU A 44 -11.06 -18.27 -37.18
CA LEU A 44 -12.31 -19.01 -37.37
C LEU A 44 -13.01 -18.59 -38.67
N PHE A 45 -13.04 -17.29 -38.96
CA PHE A 45 -13.62 -16.78 -40.20
C PHE A 45 -12.97 -17.36 -41.46
N TRP A 46 -11.63 -17.31 -41.57
CA TRP A 46 -10.91 -17.88 -42.71
C TRP A 46 -11.04 -19.41 -42.78
N GLN A 47 -11.04 -20.09 -41.63
CA GLN A 47 -11.23 -21.54 -41.56
C GLN A 47 -12.62 -21.95 -42.08
N THR A 48 -13.68 -21.22 -41.70
CA THR A 48 -15.03 -21.45 -42.23
C THR A 48 -15.10 -21.20 -43.73
N ILE A 49 -14.50 -20.11 -44.22
CA ILE A 49 -14.43 -19.84 -45.67
C ILE A 49 -13.74 -20.99 -46.41
N PHE A 50 -12.61 -21.47 -45.90
CA PHE A 50 -11.89 -22.59 -46.52
C PHE A 50 -12.75 -23.84 -46.61
N VAL A 51 -13.44 -24.22 -45.53
CA VAL A 51 -14.36 -25.38 -45.51
C VAL A 51 -15.49 -25.20 -46.51
N VAL A 52 -16.10 -24.01 -46.54
CA VAL A 52 -17.21 -23.69 -47.45
C VAL A 52 -16.76 -23.75 -48.91
N VAL A 53 -15.61 -23.16 -49.24
CA VAL A 53 -15.03 -23.22 -50.60
C VAL A 53 -14.69 -24.66 -50.98
N TRP A 54 -14.15 -25.46 -50.06
CA TRP A 54 -13.85 -26.88 -50.30
C TRP A 54 -15.10 -27.68 -50.66
N ILE A 55 -16.17 -27.49 -49.89
CA ILE A 55 -17.48 -28.12 -50.15
C ILE A 55 -18.03 -27.67 -51.52
N PHE A 56 -17.99 -26.37 -51.83
CA PHE A 56 -18.45 -25.86 -53.12
C PHE A 56 -17.63 -26.36 -54.31
N LEU A 57 -16.30 -26.42 -54.18
CA LEU A 57 -15.41 -26.96 -55.20
C LEU A 57 -15.67 -28.45 -55.44
N ASN A 58 -15.97 -29.19 -54.37
CA ASN A 58 -16.28 -30.61 -54.45
C ASN A 58 -17.63 -30.87 -55.15
N ILE A 59 -18.67 -30.09 -54.81
CA ILE A 59 -20.01 -30.19 -55.44
C ILE A 59 -19.98 -29.68 -56.89
N GLY A 60 -19.20 -28.63 -57.17
CA GLY A 60 -19.01 -28.06 -58.50
C GLY A 60 -18.00 -28.84 -59.38
N GLY A 61 -17.34 -29.86 -58.82
CA GLY A 61 -16.39 -30.74 -59.49
C GLY A 61 -17.08 -31.64 -60.51
N TRP A 62 -17.37 -31.05 -61.67
CA TRP A 62 -17.93 -31.70 -62.86
C TRP A 62 -17.12 -32.98 -63.16
N ALA A 63 -17.76 -34.14 -63.04
CA ALA A 63 -17.35 -35.48 -63.46
C ALA A 63 -16.33 -36.30 -62.63
N TRP A 64 -15.57 -35.77 -61.64
CA TRP A 64 -14.53 -36.56 -60.95
C TRP A 64 -14.69 -36.74 -59.42
N SER A 65 -15.70 -36.14 -58.78
CA SER A 65 -16.02 -36.32 -57.34
C SER A 65 -14.79 -36.57 -56.45
N TRP A 66 -13.86 -35.62 -56.43
CA TRP A 66 -12.51 -35.82 -55.88
C TRP A 66 -12.50 -36.16 -54.37
N ASP A 67 -13.57 -35.82 -53.65
CA ASP A 67 -13.79 -36.16 -52.23
C ASP A 67 -15.31 -36.38 -51.98
N PRO A 68 -15.89 -37.54 -52.32
CA PRO A 68 -17.32 -37.81 -52.17
C PRO A 68 -17.76 -37.77 -50.70
N TYR A 69 -19.04 -37.51 -50.43
CA TYR A 69 -19.61 -37.60 -49.08
C TYR A 69 -19.26 -38.96 -48.45
N PRO A 70 -18.55 -39.03 -47.29
CA PRO A 70 -18.47 -38.07 -46.18
C PRO A 70 -17.17 -37.22 -46.07
N PHE A 71 -16.58 -36.76 -47.18
CA PHE A 71 -15.40 -35.87 -47.22
C PHE A 71 -14.18 -36.41 -46.43
N ILE A 72 -13.65 -37.56 -46.86
CA ILE A 72 -12.55 -38.26 -46.17
C ILE A 72 -11.26 -37.44 -46.15
N LEU A 73 -10.98 -36.69 -47.21
CA LEU A 73 -9.76 -35.89 -47.31
C LEU A 73 -9.80 -34.68 -46.38
N LEU A 74 -10.95 -34.02 -46.31
CA LEU A 74 -11.17 -32.93 -45.35
C LEU A 74 -11.01 -33.43 -43.92
N ASN A 75 -11.63 -34.57 -43.60
CA ASN A 75 -11.51 -35.15 -42.26
C ASN A 75 -10.07 -35.56 -41.92
N LEU A 76 -9.33 -36.13 -42.87
CA LEU A 76 -7.92 -36.48 -42.69
C LEU A 76 -7.04 -35.24 -42.45
N ALA A 77 -7.31 -34.16 -43.18
CA ALA A 77 -6.61 -32.89 -43.02
C ALA A 77 -6.87 -32.29 -41.62
N PHE A 78 -8.13 -32.26 -41.17
CA PHE A 78 -8.49 -31.80 -39.83
C PHE A 78 -7.89 -32.69 -38.72
N SER A 79 -7.88 -34.01 -38.92
CA SER A 79 -7.26 -34.95 -37.96
C SER A 79 -5.76 -34.69 -37.82
N THR A 80 -5.08 -34.47 -38.94
CA THR A 80 -3.65 -34.14 -38.95
C THR A 80 -3.39 -32.75 -38.35
N GLN A 81 -4.25 -31.77 -38.66
CA GLN A 81 -4.17 -30.42 -38.10
C GLN A 81 -4.29 -30.44 -36.58
N ALA A 82 -5.25 -31.18 -36.03
CA ALA A 82 -5.41 -31.36 -34.58
C ALA A 82 -4.20 -32.07 -33.97
N ALA A 83 -3.68 -33.10 -34.63
CA ALA A 83 -2.50 -33.84 -34.17
C ALA A 83 -1.24 -32.96 -34.08
N TYR A 84 -1.04 -32.03 -35.02
CA TYR A 84 0.09 -31.09 -34.97
C TYR A 84 -0.16 -29.87 -34.07
N ALA A 85 -1.42 -29.53 -33.81
CA ALA A 85 -1.76 -28.46 -32.87
C ALA A 85 -1.35 -28.80 -31.43
N ALA A 86 -1.55 -30.05 -30.99
CA ALA A 86 -1.21 -30.48 -29.62
C ALA A 86 0.26 -30.17 -29.20
N PRO A 87 1.30 -30.56 -29.95
CA PRO A 87 2.68 -30.24 -29.60
C PRO A 87 3.02 -28.74 -29.70
N LEU A 88 2.41 -28.01 -30.64
CA LEU A 88 2.58 -26.56 -30.73
C LEU A 88 1.98 -25.83 -29.52
N ILE A 89 0.78 -26.26 -29.09
CA ILE A 89 0.12 -25.74 -27.89
C ILE A 89 0.97 -26.04 -26.66
N LEU A 90 1.51 -27.25 -26.54
CA LEU A 90 2.38 -27.63 -25.42
C LEU A 90 3.66 -26.77 -25.37
N LEU A 91 4.26 -26.46 -26.51
CA LEU A 91 5.41 -25.54 -26.60
C LEU A 91 5.03 -24.11 -26.21
N ALA A 92 3.85 -23.63 -26.64
CA ALA A 92 3.34 -22.32 -26.25
C ALA A 92 3.05 -22.25 -24.74
N GLN A 93 2.48 -23.31 -24.16
CA GLN A 93 2.15 -23.43 -22.74
C GLN A 93 3.40 -23.47 -21.86
N ASN A 94 4.40 -24.30 -22.17
CA ASN A 94 5.65 -24.36 -21.40
C ASN A 94 6.31 -22.97 -21.26
N ARG A 95 6.23 -22.14 -22.30
CA ARG A 95 6.79 -20.78 -22.26
C ARG A 95 5.95 -19.80 -21.47
N GLN A 96 4.62 -19.93 -21.51
CA GLN A 96 3.74 -19.14 -20.64
C GLN A 96 4.02 -19.48 -19.17
N GLU A 97 4.10 -20.77 -18.84
CA GLU A 97 4.41 -21.23 -17.48
C GLU A 97 5.77 -20.72 -16.98
N ASP A 98 6.80 -20.66 -17.83
CA ASP A 98 8.11 -20.16 -17.43
C ASP A 98 8.10 -18.65 -17.16
N ARG A 99 7.38 -17.84 -17.96
CA ARG A 99 7.16 -16.42 -17.68
C ARG A 99 6.36 -16.21 -16.39
N ASP A 100 5.33 -17.03 -16.19
CA ASP A 100 4.48 -16.96 -15.00
C ASP A 100 5.26 -17.33 -13.74
N LYS A 101 6.13 -18.34 -13.80
CA LYS A 101 7.05 -18.70 -12.70
C LYS A 101 7.96 -17.53 -12.32
N HIS A 102 8.59 -16.86 -13.30
CA HIS A 102 9.44 -15.70 -13.02
C HIS A 102 8.66 -14.56 -12.36
N THR A 103 7.43 -14.31 -12.82
CA THR A 103 6.55 -13.29 -12.25
C THR A 103 6.17 -13.63 -10.80
N ILE A 104 5.79 -14.88 -10.53
CA ILE A 104 5.44 -15.36 -9.18
C ILE A 104 6.63 -15.27 -8.22
N LEU A 105 7.84 -15.62 -8.68
CA LEU A 105 9.04 -15.54 -7.84
C LEU A 105 9.40 -14.09 -7.51
N ALA A 106 9.30 -13.18 -8.49
CA ALA A 106 9.54 -11.76 -8.25
C ALA A 106 8.50 -11.17 -7.29
N ASP A 107 7.23 -11.57 -7.43
CA ASP A 107 6.15 -11.15 -6.54
C ASP A 107 6.35 -11.63 -5.10
N ARG A 108 6.73 -12.90 -4.91
CA ARG A 108 7.08 -13.43 -3.58
C ARG A 108 8.21 -12.65 -2.92
N ARG A 109 9.27 -12.34 -3.68
CA ARG A 109 10.40 -11.54 -3.15
C ARG A 109 9.94 -10.15 -2.71
N ARG A 110 9.11 -9.47 -3.50
CA ARG A 110 8.54 -8.17 -3.13
C ARG A 110 7.65 -8.26 -1.89
N ALA A 111 6.87 -9.33 -1.76
CA ALA A 111 6.02 -9.55 -0.59
C ALA A 111 6.87 -9.76 0.68
N GLU A 112 7.98 -10.49 0.58
CA GLU A 112 8.94 -10.65 1.69
C GLU A 112 9.58 -9.31 2.08
N GLU A 113 10.04 -8.51 1.11
CA GLU A 113 10.61 -7.18 1.34
C GLU A 113 9.59 -6.23 1.99
N THR A 114 8.36 -6.18 1.45
CA THR A 114 7.28 -5.34 2.00
C THR A 114 6.91 -5.75 3.43
N LYS A 115 6.93 -7.06 3.72
CA LYS A 115 6.69 -7.56 5.08
C LYS A 115 7.80 -7.12 6.03
N ALA A 116 9.06 -7.26 5.64
CA ALA A 116 10.20 -6.81 6.44
C ALA A 116 10.18 -5.31 6.71
N ASP A 117 9.87 -4.50 5.70
CA ASP A 117 9.72 -3.04 5.85
C ASP A 117 8.58 -2.68 6.81
N THR A 118 7.45 -3.39 6.73
CA THR A 118 6.32 -3.17 7.64
C THR A 118 6.67 -3.54 9.08
N GLU A 119 7.38 -4.66 9.29
CA GLU A 119 7.86 -5.07 10.62
C GLU A 119 8.88 -4.07 11.18
N PHE A 120 9.77 -3.54 10.32
CA PHE A 120 10.73 -2.51 10.69
C PHE A 120 10.02 -1.22 11.12
N LEU A 121 9.11 -0.69 10.28
CA LEU A 121 8.33 0.51 10.58
C LEU A 121 7.50 0.35 11.85
N ALA A 122 6.89 -0.81 12.08
CA ALA A 122 6.14 -1.09 13.30
C ALA A 122 7.04 -1.06 14.55
N ARG A 123 8.25 -1.61 14.45
CA ARG A 123 9.24 -1.60 15.54
C ARG A 123 9.78 -0.20 15.82
N GLU A 124 10.11 0.54 14.78
CA GLU A 124 10.52 1.95 14.87
C GLU A 124 9.42 2.80 15.50
N LEU A 125 8.18 2.66 15.02
CA LEU A 125 7.02 3.37 15.58
C LEU A 125 6.80 3.01 17.06
N ALA A 126 6.96 1.74 17.43
CA ALA A 126 6.87 1.32 18.84
C ALA A 126 8.00 1.93 19.68
N GLY A 127 9.23 1.99 19.17
CA GLY A 127 10.36 2.64 19.83
C GLY A 127 10.15 4.15 20.01
N VAL A 128 9.72 4.83 18.95
CA VAL A 128 9.36 6.27 18.99
C VAL A 128 8.22 6.52 19.97
N ARG A 129 7.19 5.67 19.98
CA ARG A 129 6.07 5.77 20.93
C ARG A 129 6.53 5.62 22.37
N LEU A 130 7.45 4.69 22.66
CA LEU A 130 8.01 4.54 23.99
C LEU A 130 8.86 5.75 24.38
N ALA A 131 9.73 6.24 23.50
CA ALA A 131 10.56 7.41 23.77
C ALA A 131 9.73 8.69 23.99
N LEU A 132 8.71 8.93 23.18
CA LEU A 132 7.76 10.04 23.35
C LEU A 132 6.87 9.85 24.58
N GLY A 133 6.43 8.61 24.83
CA GLY A 133 5.61 8.23 25.96
C GLY A 133 6.34 8.28 27.30
N ASP A 134 7.67 8.39 27.31
CA ASP A 134 8.49 8.55 28.53
C ASP A 134 9.05 9.99 28.69
N THR A 135 9.17 10.76 27.60
CA THR A 135 9.79 12.11 27.63
C THR A 135 8.78 13.27 27.63
N VAL A 136 7.55 13.09 27.12
CA VAL A 136 6.50 14.14 27.13
C VAL A 136 5.46 13.88 28.25
N THR A 137 5.75 12.94 29.12
CA THR A 137 4.73 12.29 29.95
C THR A 137 4.29 13.17 31.11
N ARG A 138 2.96 13.30 31.22
CA ARG A 138 2.12 13.77 32.32
C ARG A 138 2.73 14.72 33.35
N ASP A 139 3.81 14.36 34.02
CA ASP A 139 4.49 15.20 35.00
C ASP A 139 5.03 16.49 34.39
N TYR A 140 5.58 16.48 33.16
CA TYR A 140 5.99 17.73 32.49
C TYR A 140 4.78 18.62 32.17
N LEU A 141 3.71 18.06 31.59
CA LEU A 141 2.47 18.81 31.35
C LEU A 141 1.83 19.30 32.65
N ARG A 142 1.94 18.52 33.74
CA ARG A 142 1.36 18.88 35.04
C ARG A 142 2.15 19.99 35.70
N HIS A 143 3.48 19.95 35.60
CA HIS A 143 4.36 21.00 36.09
C HIS A 143 4.14 22.30 35.33
N GLU A 144 4.05 22.24 33.99
CA GLU A 144 3.80 23.44 33.17
C GLU A 144 2.39 24.02 33.45
N LEU A 145 1.39 23.17 33.68
CA LEU A 145 0.05 23.60 34.09
C LEU A 145 0.02 24.20 35.50
N GLU A 146 0.81 23.69 36.44
CA GLU A 146 0.96 24.25 37.79
C GLU A 146 1.68 25.59 37.77
N ASP A 147 2.73 25.74 36.97
CA ASP A 147 3.44 27.01 36.78
C ASP A 147 2.52 28.06 36.14
N LEU A 148 1.77 27.70 35.10
CA LEU A 148 0.75 28.57 34.50
C LEU A 148 -0.31 29.01 35.51
N ARG A 149 -0.75 28.10 36.38
CA ARG A 149 -1.73 28.41 37.43
C ARG A 149 -1.16 29.34 38.49
N GLY A 150 0.08 29.10 38.93
CA GLY A 150 0.75 29.98 39.89
C GLY A 150 1.00 31.38 39.34
N LEU A 151 1.30 31.51 38.05
CA LEU A 151 1.39 32.82 37.39
C LEU A 151 0.04 33.53 37.35
N LEU A 152 -1.05 32.81 37.11
CA LEU A 152 -2.41 33.38 37.16
C LEU A 152 -2.77 33.88 38.57
N ASP A 153 -2.57 33.07 39.60
CA ASP A 153 -2.85 33.44 41.00
C ASP A 153 -2.06 34.69 41.43
N ARG A 154 -0.80 34.81 40.96
CA ARG A 154 0.04 35.97 41.25
C ARG A 154 -0.47 37.26 40.58
N ILE A 155 -1.01 37.13 39.37
CA ILE A 155 -1.64 38.26 38.67
C ILE A 155 -2.92 38.66 39.39
N GLU A 156 -3.74 37.70 39.81
CA GLU A 156 -4.97 37.94 40.57
C GLU A 156 -4.70 38.66 41.89
N ALA A 157 -3.73 38.17 42.68
CA ALA A 157 -3.33 38.82 43.93
C ALA A 157 -2.84 40.27 43.74
N LYS A 158 -2.09 40.53 42.65
CA LYS A 158 -1.66 41.89 42.32
C LYS A 158 -2.83 42.80 41.95
N LEU A 159 -3.83 42.27 41.22
CA LEU A 159 -5.03 43.03 40.89
C LEU A 159 -5.84 43.36 42.15
N ASP A 160 -5.97 42.42 43.09
CA ASP A 160 -6.70 42.61 44.34
C ASP A 160 -6.03 43.64 45.26
N ASP A 161 -4.69 43.60 45.40
CA ASP A 161 -3.93 44.61 46.15
C ASP A 161 -4.07 46.01 45.53
N GLU A 162 -4.07 46.09 44.20
CA GLU A 162 -4.28 47.34 43.47
C GLU A 162 -5.73 47.85 43.63
N ALA A 163 -6.72 46.95 43.68
CA ALA A 163 -8.11 47.31 43.96
C ALA A 163 -8.28 47.81 45.40
N ALA A 164 -7.66 47.14 46.39
CA ALA A 164 -7.73 47.51 47.79
C ALA A 164 -7.07 48.86 48.08
N SER A 165 -5.89 49.13 47.48
CA SER A 165 -5.22 50.43 47.60
C SER A 165 -6.05 51.58 47.02
N ARG A 166 -6.66 51.40 45.83
CA ARG A 166 -7.58 52.41 45.27
C ARG A 166 -8.80 52.68 46.15
N ILE A 167 -9.33 51.66 46.84
CA ILE A 167 -10.44 51.83 47.78
C ILE A 167 -9.97 52.60 49.03
N ALA A 168 -8.80 52.28 49.57
CA ALA A 168 -8.20 52.99 50.70
C ALA A 168 -7.96 54.48 50.38
N ASP A 169 -7.36 54.78 49.22
CA ASP A 169 -7.12 56.15 48.76
C ASP A 169 -8.44 56.95 48.61
N ARG A 170 -9.50 56.28 48.17
CA ARG A 170 -10.84 56.89 48.07
C ARG A 170 -11.43 57.20 49.46
N HIS A 171 -11.20 56.33 50.45
CA HIS A 171 -11.66 56.54 51.82
C HIS A 171 -10.88 57.67 52.52
N GLU A 172 -9.57 57.80 52.29
CA GLU A 172 -8.78 58.91 52.82
C GLU A 172 -9.18 60.27 52.23
N GLN A 173 -9.54 60.33 50.94
CA GLN A 173 -10.05 61.57 50.33
C GLN A 173 -11.42 62.02 50.85
N HIS A 174 -12.23 61.11 51.41
CA HIS A 174 -13.59 61.43 51.88
C HIS A 174 -13.69 61.65 53.40
N GLY A 175 -12.58 61.54 54.14
CA GLY A 175 -12.50 61.65 55.60
C GLY A 175 -12.11 63.03 56.16
N SER A 176 -11.93 64.06 55.31
CA SER A 176 -11.53 65.41 55.74
C SER A 176 -12.69 66.40 55.63
N GLY A 177 -13.61 66.37 56.59
CA GLY A 177 -14.61 67.42 56.81
C GLY A 177 -14.90 67.55 58.30
N PRO A 178 -14.63 68.71 58.95
CA PRO A 178 -14.71 68.82 60.40
C PRO A 178 -16.17 68.90 60.85
N GLN A 179 -16.63 67.93 61.65
CA GLN A 179 -17.84 68.11 62.46
C GLN A 179 -17.42 68.57 63.85
N ASP A 180 -17.65 69.85 64.06
CA ASP A 180 -17.37 70.61 65.27
C ASP A 180 -18.27 70.15 66.43
N LEU A 181 -17.68 70.23 67.60
CA LEU A 181 -18.19 69.83 68.89
C LEU A 181 -19.10 70.95 69.44
N SER A 182 -20.35 70.64 69.81
CA SER A 182 -21.09 71.49 70.75
C SER A 182 -22.04 70.66 71.62
N ASP A 183 -21.69 70.59 72.90
CA ASP A 183 -22.51 70.21 74.05
C ASP A 183 -22.46 71.42 75.02
N PRO A 184 -23.26 71.56 76.11
CA PRO A 184 -24.61 71.12 76.48
C PRO A 184 -25.51 72.32 76.91
N THR A 185 -26.85 72.16 77.05
CA THR A 185 -27.61 72.95 78.07
C THR A 185 -28.96 72.33 78.46
N GLN A 186 -28.97 71.72 79.64
CA GLN A 186 -29.93 71.79 80.76
C GLN A 186 -31.34 72.41 80.60
N GLY A 187 -32.35 71.68 81.09
CA GLY A 187 -33.63 72.16 81.63
C GLY A 187 -34.71 72.46 80.58
N ASP A 188 -36.00 72.31 80.82
CA ASP A 188 -36.78 72.23 82.05
C ASP A 188 -38.15 71.58 81.76
N VAL A 189 -38.86 71.28 82.84
CA VAL A 189 -40.20 70.71 82.98
C VAL A 189 -41.32 71.47 82.25
N ALA A 190 -42.42 70.76 81.94
CA ALA A 190 -43.83 71.19 81.96
C ALA A 190 -44.65 70.07 81.28
N ASP A 191 -45.53 69.38 82.01
CA ASP A 191 -46.99 69.60 82.01
C ASP A 191 -47.61 69.23 80.64
N GLU A 192 -48.63 68.38 80.49
CA GLU A 192 -49.90 68.33 81.21
C GLU A 192 -50.73 67.13 80.67
N PHE A 193 -51.50 66.51 81.57
CA PHE A 193 -52.74 65.71 81.40
C PHE A 193 -52.79 64.43 80.56
#